data_AF-A0A022QRD2-F1
#
_entry.id   AF-A0A022QRD2-F1
#
_cell.length_a   1.000
_cell.length_b   1.000
_cell.length_c   1.000
_cell.angle_alpha   90.00
_cell.angle_beta   90.00
_cell.angle_gamma   90.00
#
_symmetry.space_group_name_H-M   'P 1'
#
loop_
_entity.id
_entity.type
_entity.pdbx_description
1 polymer ?
#
loop_
_entity_poly.entity_id
_entity_poly.type
_entity_poly.pdbx_seq_one_letter_code
_entity_poly.pdbx_strand_id
1 'polypeptide(L)'
;VMLKMKSRHVAGTVTKKKKNVVLEVMRNIPAWPGRHLLEGGEHRRYFALRTVSRGVVEFECKNQREYDIWTQGVSRLLIIAAEKNSKHRI
;
A
#
# COMPACT_ATOMS: atom_id res chain seq x y z
N VAL A 1 0.30 -11.41 4.27
CA VAL A 1 -0.42 -10.54 3.30
C VAL A 1 0.52 -10.25 2.13
N MET A 2 0.00 -10.17 0.90
CA MET A 2 0.84 -10.00 -0.30
C MET A 2 0.38 -8.79 -1.13
N LEU A 3 1.29 -7.85 -1.38
CA LEU A 3 1.10 -6.74 -2.30
C LEU A 3 1.39 -7.24 -3.73
N LYS A 4 0.40 -7.16 -4.61
CA LYS A 4 0.53 -7.54 -6.03
C LYS A 4 0.39 -6.31 -6.92
N MET A 5 1.52 -5.82 -7.43
CA MET A 5 1.53 -4.71 -8.39
C MET A 5 1.45 -5.23 -9.82
N LYS A 6 0.73 -4.50 -10.66
CA LYS A 6 0.67 -4.71 -12.11
C LYS A 6 1.16 -3.43 -12.79
N SER A 7 2.11 -3.58 -13.71
CA SER A 7 2.56 -2.48 -14.57
C SER A 7 2.45 -2.93 -16.03
N ARG A 8 1.97 -2.04 -16.89
CA ARG A 8 1.83 -2.24 -18.33
C ARG A 8 2.94 -1.48 -19.05
N HIS A 9 3.60 -2.15 -19.99
CA HIS A 9 4.70 -1.63 -20.80
C HIS A 9 4.41 -1.90 -22.29
N VAL A 10 5.19 -1.26 -23.16
CA VAL A 10 5.13 -1.48 -24.63
C VAL A 10 3.69 -1.32 -25.14
N ALA A 11 3.15 -0.11 -24.97
CA ALA A 11 1.75 0.22 -25.31
C ALA A 11 0.69 -0.73 -24.72
N GLY A 12 1.00 -1.41 -23.60
CA GLY A 12 0.09 -2.32 -22.90
C GLY A 12 0.19 -3.79 -23.31
N THR A 13 1.00 -4.13 -24.30
CA THR A 13 1.21 -5.51 -24.75
C THR A 13 1.95 -6.36 -23.73
N VAL A 14 2.83 -5.74 -22.92
CA VAL A 14 3.60 -6.44 -21.90
C VAL A 14 3.11 -6.04 -20.51
N THR A 15 2.57 -6.99 -19.75
CA THR A 15 2.20 -6.76 -18.35
C THR A 15 3.18 -7.45 -17.40
N LYS A 16 3.88 -6.65 -16.58
CA LYS A 16 4.71 -7.15 -15.48
C LYS A 16 3.89 -7.23 -14.20
N LYS A 17 3.92 -8.39 -13.55
CA LYS A 17 3.30 -8.63 -12.23
C LYS A 17 4.41 -8.82 -11.20
N LYS A 18 4.44 -8.00 -10.16
CA LYS A 18 5.39 -8.14 -9.04
C LYS A 18 4.63 -8.35 -7.74
N LYS A 19 5.03 -9.36 -6.98
CA LYS A 19 4.46 -9.72 -5.67
C LYS A 19 5.50 -9.45 -4.60
N ASN A 20 5.10 -8.85 -3.49
CA ASN A 20 5.95 -8.66 -2.32
C ASN A 20 5.15 -8.96 -1.04
N VAL A 21 5.79 -9.59 -0.07
CA VAL A 21 5.19 -9.81 1.25
C VAL A 21 5.17 -8.49 2.00
N VAL A 22 4.00 -8.12 2.51
CA VAL A 22 3.81 -6.90 3.31
C VAL A 22 4.12 -7.22 4.76
N LEU A 23 4.90 -6.34 5.40
CA LEU A 23 5.29 -6.42 6.81
C LEU A 23 4.43 -5.51 7.68
N GLU A 24 4.22 -4.26 7.27
CA GLU A 24 3.46 -3.27 8.04
C GLU A 24 2.79 -2.24 7.14
N VAL A 25 1.80 -1.54 7.73
CA VAL A 25 1.17 -0.34 7.18
C VAL A 25 1.74 0.86 7.91
N MET A 26 2.36 1.78 7.19
CA MET A 26 2.86 3.05 7.73
C MET A 26 1.84 4.15 7.45
N ARG A 27 1.31 4.72 8.53
CA ARG A 27 0.40 5.88 8.50
C ARG A 27 1.24 7.15 8.72
N ASN A 28 0.69 8.32 8.36
CA ASN A 28 1.36 9.63 8.48
C ASN A 28 2.48 9.85 7.45
N ILE A 29 2.27 9.40 6.22
CA ILE A 29 3.16 9.74 5.12
C ILE A 29 2.85 11.19 4.70
N PRO A 30 3.86 12.08 4.63
CA PRO A 30 3.64 13.45 4.18
C PRO A 30 3.29 13.46 2.69
N ALA A 31 2.66 14.54 2.24
CA ALA A 31 2.48 14.76 0.82
C ALA A 31 3.86 14.84 0.13
N TRP A 32 3.97 14.23 -1.06
CA TRP A 32 5.18 14.37 -1.85
C TRP A 32 5.43 15.83 -2.24
N PRO A 33 6.70 16.25 -2.38
CA PRO A 33 7.03 17.60 -2.82
C PRO A 33 6.26 18.01 -4.08
N GLY A 34 5.73 19.23 -4.07
CA GLY A 34 4.94 19.78 -5.17
C GLY A 34 3.50 19.28 -5.30
N ARG A 35 3.06 18.28 -4.50
CA ARG A 35 1.64 17.82 -4.55
C ARG A 35 0.63 18.86 -4.07
N HIS A 36 1.03 19.72 -3.14
CA HIS A 36 0.20 20.83 -2.64
C HIS A 36 -0.09 21.90 -3.72
N LEU A 37 0.72 21.97 -4.78
CA LEU A 37 0.55 22.92 -5.89
C LEU A 37 -0.50 22.45 -6.92
N LEU A 38 -0.90 21.17 -6.85
CA LEU A 38 -1.89 20.61 -7.75
C LEU A 38 -3.30 20.84 -7.21
N GLU A 39 -4.24 21.11 -8.11
CA GLU A 39 -5.65 21.24 -7.74
C GLU A 39 -6.16 19.98 -7.05
N GLY A 40 -6.78 20.16 -5.88
CA GLY A 40 -7.26 19.06 -5.04
C GLY A 40 -6.16 18.32 -4.26
N GLY A 41 -4.93 18.83 -4.20
CA GLY A 41 -3.83 18.29 -3.38
C GLY A 41 -4.19 18.12 -1.90
N GLU A 42 -4.96 19.05 -1.34
CA GLU A 42 -5.45 19.04 0.06
C GLU A 42 -6.35 17.85 0.40
N HIS A 43 -7.02 17.26 -0.58
CA HIS A 43 -7.87 16.08 -0.39
C HIS A 43 -7.07 14.77 -0.44
N ARG A 44 -5.86 14.81 -1.02
CA ARG A 44 -5.03 13.61 -1.16
C ARG A 44 -4.56 13.14 0.21
N ARG A 45 -4.43 11.82 0.33
CA ARG A 45 -3.96 11.14 1.55
C ARG A 45 -2.92 10.13 1.16
N TYR A 46 -1.95 9.90 2.04
CA TYR A 46 -0.78 9.09 1.71
C TYR A 46 -0.53 8.06 2.80
N PHE A 47 -0.27 6.83 2.38
CA PHE A 47 0.18 5.76 3.27
C PHE A 47 1.30 4.98 2.60
N ALA A 48 2.02 4.16 3.35
CA ALA A 48 3.02 3.28 2.78
C ALA A 48 2.87 1.85 3.29
N LEU A 49 3.41 0.92 2.50
CA LEU A 49 3.55 -0.48 2.87
C LEU A 49 5.04 -0.83 2.89
N ARG A 50 5.55 -1.24 4.06
CA ARG A 50 6.89 -1.82 4.15
C ARG A 50 6.82 -3.28 3.70
N THR A 51 7.72 -3.66 2.81
CA THR A 51 7.76 -5.00 2.23
C THR A 51 9.14 -5.63 2.38
N VAL A 52 9.21 -6.97 2.35
CA VAL A 52 10.47 -7.71 2.55
C VAL A 52 11.53 -7.34 1.50
N SER A 53 11.19 -7.40 0.21
CA SER A 53 12.20 -7.33 -0.87
C SER A 53 12.24 -5.99 -1.60
N ARG A 54 11.17 -5.18 -1.54
CA ARG A 54 11.07 -3.92 -2.28
C ARG A 54 11.20 -2.69 -1.39
N GLY A 55 11.40 -2.87 -0.09
CA GLY A 55 11.43 -1.78 0.87
C GLY A 55 10.05 -1.15 1.04
N VAL A 56 10.01 0.17 1.15
CA VAL A 56 8.79 0.96 1.34
C VAL A 56 8.15 1.30 -0.01
N VAL A 57 6.85 1.05 -0.13
CA VAL A 57 6.05 1.47 -1.28
C VAL A 57 4.98 2.44 -0.80
N GLU A 58 5.06 3.67 -1.28
CA GLU A 58 4.14 4.76 -0.93
C GLU A 58 2.99 4.85 -1.93
N PHE A 59 1.80 5.17 -1.43
CA PHE A 59 0.55 5.24 -2.19
C PHE A 59 -0.14 6.58 -1.94
N GLU A 60 -0.72 7.14 -3.00
CA GLU A 60 -1.63 8.29 -2.95
C GLU A 60 -3.08 7.82 -3.09
N CYS A 61 -3.94 8.30 -2.21
CA CYS A 61 -5.38 8.13 -2.24
C CYS A 61 -6.07 9.44 -2.61
N LYS A 62 -7.23 9.36 -3.27
CA LYS A 62 -7.96 10.56 -3.71
C LYS A 62 -8.61 11.31 -2.56
N ASN A 63 -8.97 10.62 -1.48
CA ASN A 63 -9.69 11.17 -0.33
C ASN A 63 -9.49 10.30 0.92
N GLN A 64 -10.04 10.77 2.04
CA GLN A 64 -9.99 10.10 3.34
C GLN A 64 -10.59 8.69 3.32
N ARG A 65 -11.73 8.50 2.64
CA ARG A 65 -12.41 7.20 2.59
C ARG A 65 -11.56 6.12 1.93
N GLU A 66 -10.92 6.43 0.79
CA GLU A 66 -10.01 5.47 0.13
C GLU A 66 -8.82 5.13 1.03
N TYR A 67 -8.25 6.14 1.68
CA TYR A 67 -7.14 5.96 2.62
C TYR A 67 -7.53 5.05 3.79
N ASP A 68 -8.71 5.26 4.37
CA ASP A 68 -9.20 4.44 5.48
C ASP A 68 -9.46 2.99 5.05
N ILE A 69 -10.10 2.79 3.89
CA ILE A 69 -10.34 1.45 3.32
C ILE A 69 -9.02 0.69 3.16
N TRP A 70 -8.01 1.32 2.55
CA TRP A 70 -6.73 0.67 2.32
C TRP A 70 -5.94 0.41 3.59
N THR A 71 -5.79 1.42 4.45
CA THR A 71 -4.97 1.29 5.65
C THR A 71 -5.61 0.35 6.67
N GLN A 72 -6.91 0.45 6.93
CA GLN A 72 -7.61 -0.44 7.85
C GLN A 72 -7.71 -1.86 7.30
N GLY A 73 -8.03 -2.01 6.00
CA GLY A 73 -8.14 -3.31 5.35
C GLY A 73 -6.83 -4.09 5.40
N VAL A 74 -5.70 -3.47 5.04
CA VAL A 74 -4.38 -4.14 5.08
C VAL A 74 -3.97 -4.44 6.52
N SER A 75 -4.16 -3.52 7.47
CA SER A 75 -3.86 -3.78 8.88
C SER A 75 -4.66 -4.96 9.42
N ARG A 76 -5.96 -5.05 9.10
CA ARG A 76 -6.81 -6.17 9.54
C ARG A 76 -6.32 -7.50 8.96
N LEU A 77 -5.95 -7.53 7.69
CA LEU A 77 -5.42 -8.74 7.06
C LEU A 77 -4.08 -9.18 7.66
N LEU A 78 -3.23 -8.24 8.10
CA LEU A 78 -1.98 -8.56 8.78
C LEU A 78 -2.23 -9.18 10.15
N ILE A 79 -3.17 -8.62 10.93
CA ILE A 79 -3.58 -9.17 12.23
C ILE A 79 -4.08 -10.61 12.07
N ILE A 80 -5.02 -10.85 11.15
CA ILE A 80 -5.57 -12.19 10.89
C ILE A 80 -4.45 -13.17 10.47
N ALA A 81 -3.49 -12.71 9.65
CA ALA A 81 -2.37 -13.55 9.24
C ALA A 81 -1.45 -13.91 10.42
N ALA A 82 -1.20 -12.97 11.34
CA ALA A 82 -0.40 -13.21 12.53
C ALA A 82 -1.08 -14.18 13.50
N GLU A 83 -2.38 -14.02 13.76
CA GLU A 83 -3.19 -14.93 14.59
C GLU A 83 -3.25 -16.35 14.01
N LYS A 84 -3.34 -16.48 12.68
CA LYS A 84 -3.28 -17.79 12.04
C LYS A 84 -1.90 -18.41 12.22
N ASN A 85 -0.82 -17.64 12.05
CA ASN A 85 0.53 -18.17 12.19
C ASN A 85 0.83 -18.65 13.62
N SER A 86 0.40 -17.91 14.65
CA SER A 86 0.60 -18.32 16.05
C SER A 86 -0.10 -19.64 16.38
N LYS A 87 -1.31 -19.88 15.87
CA LYS A 87 -2.05 -21.14 16.06
C LYS A 87 -1.38 -22.36 15.42
N HIS A 88 -0.56 -22.19 14.37
CA HIS A 88 0.16 -23.30 13.72
C HIS A 88 1.55 -23.55 14.32
N ARG A 89 1.99 -22.71 15.26
CA ARG A 89 3.28 -22.83 15.94
C ARG A 89 3.16 -23.41 17.35
N ILE A 90 1.94 -23.71 17.80
CA ILE A 90 1.61 -24.47 19.01
C ILE A 90 1.31 -25.89 18.57
#